data_AF-A0A2C4P5W3-F1
#
_entry.id   AF-A0A2C4P5W3-F1
#
_cell.length_a   1.000
_cell.length_b   1.000
_cell.length_c   1.000
_cell.angle_alpha   90.00
_cell.angle_beta   90.00
_cell.angle_gamma   90.00
#
_symmetry.space_group_name_H-M   'P 1'
#
loop_
_entity.id
_entity.type
_entity.pdbx_description
1 polymer ?
#
loop_
_entity_poly.entity_id
_entity_poly.type
_entity_poly.pdbx_seq_one_letter_code
_entity_poly.pdbx_strand_id
1 'polypeptide(L)'
;MNNLEYKQDFDHRFIKPVRQLRNQTQSDFEQVMGVDRSTIGKLERGEIEFTPLYHSKFKDAIRRLRVSNVELASVRRILEIKSSRGYK
;
A
#
# COMPACT_ATOMS: atom_id res chain seq x y z
N MET A 1 -19.96 -12.40 19.72
CA MET A 1 -18.65 -11.78 19.49
C MET A 1 -18.65 -11.23 18.08
N ASN A 2 -19.06 -9.96 17.92
CA ASN A 2 -19.07 -9.30 16.60
C ASN A 2 -17.63 -8.93 16.27
N ASN A 3 -16.96 -9.79 15.51
CA ASN A 3 -15.73 -9.47 14.83
C ASN A 3 -16.12 -8.37 13.81
N LEU A 4 -16.01 -7.11 14.20
CA LEU A 4 -16.09 -5.98 13.28
C LEU A 4 -15.02 -6.25 12.23
N GLU A 5 -15.43 -6.77 11.08
CA GLU A 5 -14.56 -6.93 9.92
C GLU A 5 -13.88 -5.59 9.72
N TYR A 6 -12.61 -5.52 10.09
CA TYR A 6 -11.79 -4.35 9.87
C TYR A 6 -11.76 -4.21 8.36
N LYS A 7 -12.64 -3.37 7.79
CA LYS A 7 -12.64 -3.04 6.36
C LYS A 7 -11.24 -2.53 6.06
N GLN A 8 -10.37 -3.41 5.59
CA GLN A 8 -9.05 -3.03 5.15
C GLN A 8 -9.26 -2.16 3.92
N ASP A 9 -9.16 -0.85 4.10
CA ASP A 9 -9.31 0.11 3.01
C ASP A 9 -8.24 -0.09 1.92
N PHE A 10 -7.14 -0.77 2.26
CA PHE A 10 -5.98 -1.00 1.41
C PHE A 10 -5.43 -2.42 1.61
N ASP A 11 -4.91 -2.99 0.52
CA ASP A 11 -4.11 -4.21 0.54
C ASP A 11 -2.67 -3.93 0.05
N HIS A 12 -1.84 -4.97 0.01
CA HIS A 12 -0.44 -4.85 -0.41
C HIS A 12 -0.23 -4.26 -1.82
N ARG A 13 -1.23 -4.36 -2.72
CA ARG A 13 -1.16 -3.87 -4.10
C ARG A 13 -1.14 -2.33 -4.16
N PHE A 14 -1.56 -1.66 -3.09
CA PHE A 14 -1.53 -0.20 -2.97
C PHE A 14 -0.13 0.35 -2.68
N ILE A 15 0.77 -0.46 -2.11
CA ILE A 15 2.09 -0.02 -1.63
C ILE A 15 2.90 0.59 -2.77
N LYS A 16 3.03 -0.15 -3.88
CA LYS A 16 3.83 0.27 -5.03
C LYS A 16 3.28 1.53 -5.72
N PRO A 17 2.00 1.61 -6.11
CA PRO A 17 1.43 2.82 -6.69
C PRO A 17 1.56 4.04 -5.78
N VAL A 18 1.28 3.90 -4.48
CA VAL A 18 1.35 5.02 -3.53
C VAL A 18 2.78 5.55 -3.40
N ARG A 19 3.77 4.67 -3.32
CA ARG A 19 5.19 5.05 -3.35
C ARG A 19 5.56 5.79 -4.65
N GLN A 20 5.06 5.30 -5.78
CA GLN A 20 5.34 5.88 -7.09
C GLN A 20 4.68 7.25 -7.31
N LEU A 21 3.59 7.60 -6.60
CA LEU A 21 3.00 8.96 -6.65
C LEU A 21 3.97 10.07 -6.23
N ARG A 22 5.05 9.73 -5.53
CA ARG A 22 6.09 10.67 -5.10
C ARG A 22 7.46 10.32 -5.70
N ASN A 23 7.49 9.49 -6.75
CA ASN A 23 8.72 9.02 -7.41
C ASN A 23 9.75 8.39 -6.45
N GLN A 24 9.29 7.80 -5.35
CA GLN A 24 10.18 7.22 -4.34
C GLN A 24 10.67 5.84 -4.74
N THR A 25 11.93 5.54 -4.46
CA THR A 25 12.47 4.18 -4.50
C THR A 25 12.00 3.37 -3.29
N GLN A 26 12.20 2.05 -3.29
CA GLN A 26 11.90 1.23 -2.10
C GLN A 26 12.75 1.67 -0.89
N SER A 27 13.99 2.12 -1.11
CA SER A 27 14.88 2.64 -0.07
C SER A 27 14.38 3.97 0.51
N ASP A 28 13.84 4.86 -0.32
CA ASP A 28 13.22 6.10 0.17
C ASP A 28 11.97 5.80 0.99
N PHE A 29 11.18 4.82 0.53
CA PHE A 29 9.94 4.42 1.17
C PHE A 29 10.14 3.69 2.50
N GLU A 30 11.29 3.03 2.69
CA GLU A 30 11.72 2.46 3.97
C GLU A 30 11.76 3.50 5.08
N GLN A 31 12.32 4.69 4.81
CA GLN A 31 12.36 5.79 5.77
C GLN A 31 10.97 6.32 6.10
N VAL A 32 10.07 6.33 5.11
CA VAL A 32 8.71 6.84 5.27
C VAL A 32 7.83 5.85 6.04
N MET A 33 7.86 4.58 5.67
CA MET A 33 7.02 3.52 6.25
C MET A 33 7.60 2.96 7.55
N GLY A 34 8.91 3.08 7.76
CA GLY A 34 9.61 2.50 8.91
C GLY A 34 9.58 0.97 8.89
N VAL A 35 9.80 0.40 7.70
CA VAL A 35 9.85 -1.03 7.40
C VAL A 35 11.02 -1.26 6.44
N ASP A 36 11.81 -2.30 6.68
CA ASP A 36 13.01 -2.58 5.88
C ASP A 36 12.72 -2.69 4.37
N ARG A 37 13.64 -2.19 3.54
CA ARG A 37 13.50 -2.20 2.07
C ARG A 37 13.15 -3.57 1.51
N SER A 38 13.80 -4.63 1.99
CA SER A 38 13.55 -6.00 1.53
C SER A 38 12.14 -6.46 1.89
N THR A 39 11.65 -6.06 3.06
CA THR A 39 10.28 -6.34 3.52
C THR A 39 9.26 -5.60 2.67
N ILE A 40 9.49 -4.32 2.35
CA ILE A 40 8.65 -3.57 1.39
C ILE A 40 8.60 -4.29 0.04
N GLY A 41 9.74 -4.74 -0.47
CA GLY A 41 9.77 -5.49 -1.73
C GLY A 41 8.96 -6.79 -1.69
N LYS A 42 9.04 -7.55 -0.58
CA LYS A 42 8.24 -8.77 -0.37
C LYS A 42 6.74 -8.46 -0.29
N LEU A 43 6.35 -7.39 0.40
CA LEU A 43 4.97 -6.92 0.47
C LEU A 43 4.44 -6.52 -0.91
N GLU A 44 5.19 -5.72 -1.66
CA GLU A 44 4.80 -5.30 -3.01
C GLU A 44 4.57 -6.48 -3.96
N ARG A 45 5.34 -7.58 -3.79
CA ARG A 45 5.18 -8.82 -4.57
C ARG A 45 4.12 -9.78 -3.99
N GLY A 46 3.59 -9.51 -2.80
CA GLY A 46 2.64 -10.40 -2.11
C GLY A 46 3.30 -11.69 -1.58
N GLU A 47 4.61 -11.70 -1.38
CA GLU A 47 5.36 -12.85 -0.85
C GLU A 47 5.17 -13.02 0.67
N ILE A 48 4.83 -11.94 1.36
CA ILE A 48 4.51 -11.97 2.80
C ILE A 48 3.14 -11.33 3.02
N GLU A 49 2.46 -11.80 4.05
CA GLU A 49 1.10 -11.37 4.39
C GLU A 49 1.07 -9.89 4.79
N PHE A 50 0.08 -9.16 4.28
CA PHE A 50 -0.20 -7.79 4.68
C PHE A 50 -0.98 -7.77 6.00
N THR A 51 -0.25 -8.06 7.08
CA THR A 51 -0.80 -8.10 8.44
C THR A 51 -1.28 -6.72 8.94
N PRO A 52 -2.08 -6.66 10.02
CA PRO A 52 -2.52 -5.40 10.62
C PRO A 52 -1.39 -4.43 10.98
N LEU A 53 -0.21 -4.97 11.34
CA LEU A 53 0.99 -4.17 11.59
C LEU A 53 1.42 -3.39 10.34
N TYR A 54 1.52 -4.08 9.19
CA TYR A 54 1.91 -3.45 7.93
C TYR A 54 0.83 -2.50 7.43
N HIS A 55 -0.44 -2.83 7.65
CA HIS A 55 -1.55 -1.90 7.36
C HIS A 55 -1.42 -0.59 8.15
N SER A 56 -1.14 -0.66 9.46
CA SER A 56 -0.93 0.54 10.28
C SER A 56 0.26 1.37 9.79
N LYS A 57 1.40 0.72 9.53
CA LYS A 57 2.61 1.37 9.00
C LYS A 57 2.36 2.05 7.66
N PHE A 58 1.61 1.39 6.78
CA PHE A 58 1.27 1.94 5.46
C PHE A 58 0.32 3.13 5.57
N LYS A 59 -0.66 3.09 6.47
CA LYS A 59 -1.55 4.21 6.76
C LYS A 59 -0.77 5.44 7.24
N ASP A 60 0.23 5.25 8.09
CA ASP A 60 1.11 6.33 8.52
C ASP A 60 1.99 6.86 7.38
N ALA A 61 2.48 5.98 6.49
CA ALA A 61 3.22 6.38 5.30
C ALA A 61 2.39 7.26 4.35
N ILE A 62 1.12 6.89 4.09
CA ILE A 62 0.16 7.69 3.30
C ILE A 62 0.04 9.10 3.89
N ARG A 63 -0.12 9.21 5.21
CA ARG A 63 -0.23 10.50 5.92
C ARG A 63 1.06 11.32 5.77
N ARG A 64 2.22 10.69 5.93
CA ARG A 64 3.55 11.34 5.78
C ARG A 64 3.79 11.85 4.36
N LEU A 65 3.38 11.09 3.35
CA LEU A 65 3.47 11.48 1.94
C LEU A 65 2.42 12.52 1.51
N ARG A 66 1.49 12.87 2.40
CA ARG A 66 0.36 13.77 2.15
C ARG A 66 -0.42 13.33 0.90
N VAL A 67 -0.66 12.03 0.79
CA VAL A 67 -1.48 11.50 -0.31
C VAL A 67 -2.93 11.80 0.01
N SER A 68 -3.57 12.54 -0.88
CA SER A 68 -4.97 12.91 -0.76
C SER A 68 -5.90 11.72 -1.02
N ASN A 69 -7.14 11.82 -0.52
CA ASN A 69 -8.16 10.82 -0.80
C ASN A 69 -8.47 10.68 -2.30
N VAL A 70 -8.33 11.77 -3.08
CA VAL A 70 -8.52 11.77 -4.53
C VAL A 70 -7.44 10.96 -5.24
N GLU A 71 -6.17 11.11 -4.82
CA GLU A 71 -5.05 10.30 -5.32
C GLU A 71 -5.24 8.82 -4.97
N LEU A 72 -5.65 8.51 -3.73
CA LEU A 72 -5.93 7.12 -3.32
C LEU A 72 -7.08 6.50 -4.11
N ALA A 73 -8.17 7.24 -4.35
CA ALA A 73 -9.28 6.78 -5.18
C ALA A 73 -8.82 6.49 -6.63
N SER A 74 -7.94 7.33 -7.16
CA SER A 74 -7.34 7.13 -8.48
C SER A 74 -6.49 5.86 -8.54
N VAL A 75 -5.65 5.63 -7.52
CA VAL A 75 -4.87 4.39 -7.38
C VAL A 75 -5.78 3.17 -7.34
N ARG A 76 -6.84 3.19 -6.50
CA ARG A 76 -7.81 2.10 -6.41
C ARG A 76 -8.43 1.80 -7.78
N ARG A 77 -8.86 2.83 -8.50
CA ARG A 77 -9.46 2.68 -9.83
C ARG A 77 -8.50 2.04 -10.84
N ILE A 78 -7.23 2.41 -10.81
CA ILE A 78 -6.20 1.81 -11.67
C ILE A 78 -6.01 0.33 -11.34
N LEU A 79 -5.98 -0.03 -10.05
CA LEU A 79 -5.85 -1.43 -9.61
C LEU A 79 -7.07 -2.27 -10.03
N GLU A 80 -8.28 -1.74 -9.89
CA GLU A 80 -9.51 -2.39 -10.35
C GLU A 80 -9.45 -2.68 -11.86
N ILE A 81 -9.11 -1.67 -12.68
CA ILE A 81 -9.02 -1.82 -14.13
C ILE A 81 -7.97 -2.88 -14.52
N LYS A 82 -6.80 -2.88 -13.85
CA LYS A 82 -5.76 -3.88 -14.07
C LYS A 82 -6.24 -5.29 -13.72
N SER A 83 -6.90 -5.43 -12.57
CA SER A 83 -7.46 -6.69 -12.11
C SER A 83 -8.52 -7.22 -13.07
N SER A 84 -9.42 -6.38 -13.58
CA SER A 84 -10.44 -6.77 -14.57
C SER A 84 -9.86 -7.23 -15.90
N ARG A 85 -8.66 -6.78 -16.26
CA ARG A 85 -7.94 -7.18 -17.47
C ARG A 85 -7.01 -8.37 -17.26
N GLY A 86 -6.97 -8.95 -16.06
CA GLY A 86 -6.11 -10.08 -15.71
C GLY A 86 -4.64 -9.72 -15.49
N TYR A 87 -4.31 -8.42 -15.39
CA TYR A 87 -2.96 -7.99 -15.04
C TYR A 87 -2.74 -8.14 -13.52
N LYS A 88 -1.65 -8.82 -13.15
CA LYS A 88 -1.14 -8.88 -11.78
C LYS A 88 -0.21 -7.71 -11.49
#